data_AF-A0A3D0GUQ7-F1
#
_entry.id   AF-A0A3D0GUQ7-F1
#
_cell.length_a   1.000
_cell.length_b   1.000
_cell.length_c   1.000
_cell.angle_alpha   90.00
_cell.angle_beta   90.00
_cell.angle_gamma   90.00
#
_symmetry.space_group_name_H-M   'P 1'
#
loop_
_entity.id
_entity.type
_entity.pdbx_description
1 polymer ?
#
loop_
_entity_poly.entity_id
_entity_poly.type
_entity_poly.pdbx_seq_one_letter_code
_entity_poly.pdbx_strand_id
1 'polypeptide(L)' 'KLDSNPEFTGSVIVAFARAAHKLSKQGQMGCFTPFDIAPALMSPLSAEELRAHML' A
#
# COMPACT_ATOMS: atom_id res chain seq x y z
N LYS A 1 -2.85 -13.05 -15.92
CA LYS A 1 -1.57 -13.81 -15.94
C LYS A 1 -0.44 -12.78 -15.91
N LEU A 2 0.67 -13.06 -15.23
CA LEU A 2 1.79 -12.11 -15.12
C LEU A 2 2.77 -12.31 -16.28
N ASP A 3 3.16 -11.22 -16.94
CA ASP A 3 4.22 -11.25 -17.96
C ASP A 3 5.60 -11.39 -17.31
N SER A 4 5.81 -10.75 -16.15
CA SER A 4 7.00 -10.89 -15.32
C SER A 4 6.61 -11.01 -13.84
N ASN A 5 6.82 -12.19 -13.27
CA ASN A 5 6.54 -12.44 -11.85
C ASN A 5 7.43 -11.59 -10.91
N PRO A 6 8.75 -11.43 -11.17
CA PRO A 6 9.60 -10.56 -10.35
C PRO A 6 9.18 -9.09 -10.39
N GLU A 7 8.83 -8.55 -11.57
CA GLU A 7 8.42 -7.14 -11.69
C GLU A 7 7.07 -6.88 -11.03
N PHE A 8 6.13 -7.83 -11.17
CA PHE A 8 4.87 -7.76 -10.43
C PHE A 8 5.11 -7.75 -8.92
N THR A 9 5.99 -8.64 -8.44
CA THR A 9 6.38 -8.69 -7.02
C THR A 9 7.01 -7.38 -6.57
N GLY A 10 7.93 -6.83 -7.36
CA GLY A 10 8.55 -5.52 -7.09
C GLY A 10 7.53 -4.39 -7.00
N SER A 11 6.53 -4.40 -7.90
CA SER A 11 5.44 -3.41 -7.89
C SER A 11 4.60 -3.47 -6.62
N VAL A 12 4.29 -4.69 -6.15
CA VAL A 12 3.59 -4.91 -4.88
C VAL A 12 4.44 -4.41 -3.71
N ILE A 13 5.73 -4.73 -3.66
CA ILE A 13 6.64 -4.27 -2.60
C ILE A 13 6.68 -2.74 -2.51
N VAL A 14 6.77 -2.03 -3.64
CA VAL A 14 6.78 -0.56 -3.67
C VAL A 14 5.45 0.02 -3.13
N ALA A 15 4.31 -0.62 -3.43
CA ALA A 15 3.02 -0.21 -2.88
C ALA A 15 2.96 -0.38 -1.34
N PHE A 16 3.48 -1.49 -0.81
CA PHE A 16 3.58 -1.72 0.63
C PHE A 16 4.59 -0.80 1.33
N ALA A 17 5.68 -0.43 0.67
CA ALA A 17 6.64 0.55 1.19
C ALA A 17 5.97 1.91 1.46
N ARG A 18 5.04 2.32 0.59
CA ARG A 18 4.23 3.54 0.81
C ARG A 18 3.35 3.43 2.06
N ALA A 19 2.73 2.27 2.29
CA ALA A 19 1.94 2.03 3.48
C ALA A 19 2.82 2.06 4.75
N ALA A 20 3.98 1.40 4.73
CA ALA A 20 4.94 1.41 5.83
C ALA A 20 5.41 2.83 6.19
N HIS A 21 5.67 3.66 5.17
CA HIS A 21 6.03 5.08 5.38
C HIS A 21 4.92 5.88 6.05
N LYS A 22 3.66 5.71 5.61
CA LYS A 22 2.51 6.39 6.23
C LYS A 22 2.32 5.96 7.69
N LEU A 23 2.42 4.65 7.97
CA LEU A 23 2.31 4.11 9.33
C LEU A 23 3.43 4.63 10.24
N SER A 24 4.66 4.67 9.74
CA SER A 24 5.80 5.24 10.47
C SER A 24 5.57 6.72 10.81
N LYS A 25 5.06 7.53 9.87
CA LYS A 25 4.68 8.93 10.13
C LYS A 25 3.58 9.09 11.18
N GLN A 26 2.73 8.07 11.36
CA GLN A 26 1.70 8.03 12.40
C GLN A 26 2.23 7.49 13.74
N GLY A 27 3.54 7.22 13.85
CA GLY A 27 4.18 6.69 15.04
C GLY A 27 4.00 5.19 15.25
N GLN A 28 3.45 4.46 14.27
CA GLN A 28 3.32 3.01 14.37
C GLN A 28 4.65 2.31 14.12
N MET A 29 4.91 1.26 14.90
CA MET A 29 6.12 0.44 14.85
C MET A 29 5.78 -1.03 15.11
N GLY A 30 6.55 -1.95 14.53
CA GLY A 30 6.36 -3.39 14.69
C GLY A 30 6.40 -4.15 13.37
N CYS A 31 6.04 -5.43 13.42
CA CYS A 31 5.88 -6.27 12.25
C CYS A 31 4.43 -6.23 11.78
N PHE A 32 4.23 -6.01 10.48
CA PHE A 32 2.92 -6.02 9.83
C PHE A 32 2.94 -6.98 8.66
N THR A 33 1.80 -7.64 8.45
CA THR A 33 1.53 -8.51 7.32
C THR A 33 0.50 -7.84 6.39
N PRO A 34 0.27 -8.34 5.17
CA PRO A 34 -0.78 -7.82 4.30
C PRO A 34 -2.18 -7.76 4.94
N PHE A 35 -2.47 -8.59 5.94
CA PHE A 35 -3.74 -8.58 6.66
C PHE A 35 -3.92 -7.36 7.58
N ASP A 36 -2.83 -6.68 7.93
CA ASP A 36 -2.83 -5.53 8.83
C ASP A 36 -2.88 -4.19 8.07
N ILE A 37 -2.72 -4.23 6.73
CA ILE A 37 -2.57 -3.04 5.89
C ILE A 37 -3.85 -2.75 5.11
N ALA A 38 -4.57 -1.68 5.50
CA ALA A 38 -5.70 -1.20 4.73
C ALA A 38 -5.26 -0.80 3.29
N PRO A 39 -6.00 -1.19 2.23
CA PRO A 39 -5.64 -0.88 0.85
C PRO A 39 -5.40 0.61 0.56
N ALA A 40 -6.14 1.50 1.23
CA ALA A 40 -5.99 2.94 1.10
C ALA A 40 -4.58 3.45 1.47
N LEU A 41 -3.86 2.76 2.37
CA LEU A 41 -2.50 3.13 2.76
C LEU A 41 -1.51 2.92 1.61
N MET A 42 -1.74 1.92 0.75
CA MET A 42 -0.91 1.63 -0.41
C MET A 42 -1.10 2.63 -1.56
N SER A 43 -2.21 3.35 -1.61
CA SER A 43 -2.49 4.32 -2.67
C SER A 43 -1.72 5.65 -2.47
N PRO A 44 -1.24 6.30 -3.53
CA PRO A 44 -0.74 7.67 -3.46
C PRO A 44 -1.86 8.72 -3.36
N LEU A 45 -3.09 8.36 -3.72
CA LEU A 45 -4.23 9.26 -3.74
C LEU A 45 -4.69 9.62 -2.33
N SER A 46 -5.35 10.77 -2.21
CA SER A 46 -6.04 11.20 -1.01
C SER A 46 -7.23 10.30 -0.70
N ALA A 47 -7.68 10.33 0.57
CA ALA A 47 -8.87 9.58 0.97
C ALA A 47 -10.13 10.08 0.24
N GLU A 48 -10.19 11.35 -0.15
CA GLU A 48 -11.30 11.93 -0.91
C GLU A 48 -11.33 11.40 -2.35
N GLU A 49 -10.20 11.43 -3.05
CA GLU A 49 -10.09 10.88 -4.41
C GLU A 49 -10.40 9.38 -4.45
N LEU A 50 -9.94 8.61 -3.46
CA LEU A 50 -10.27 7.19 -3.36
C LEU A 50 -11.77 6.94 -3.22
N ARG A 51 -12.46 7.75 -2.40
CA ARG A 51 -13.92 7.65 -2.24
C ARG A 51 -14.68 8.09 -3.48
N ALA A 52 -14.17 9.07 -4.23
CA ALA A 52 -14.84 9.58 -5.42
C ALA A 52 -14.73 8.65 -6.63
N HIS A 53 -13.68 7.83 -6.72
CA HIS A 53 -13.36 7.07 -7.92
C HIS A 53 -13.28 5.55 -7.74
N MET A 54 -13.22 5.04 -6.50
CA MET A 54 -13.02 3.62 -6.20
C MET A 54 -13.98 3.03 -5.16
N LEU A 55 -15.02 3.77 -4.77
CA LEU A 55 -16.13 3.38 -3.89
C LEU A 55 -17.45 3.87 -4.48
#